data_AF-A0A0F9LTJ1-F1
#
_entry.id   AF-A0A0F9LTJ1-F1
#
_cell.length_a   1.000
_cell.length_b   1.000
_cell.length_c   1.000
_cell.angle_alpha   90.00
_cell.angle_beta   90.00
_cell.angle_gamma   90.00
#
_symmetry.space_group_name_H-M   'P 1'
#
loop_
_entity.id
_entity.type
_entity.pdbx_description
1 polymer ?
#
loop_
_entity_poly.entity_id
_entity_poly.type
_entity_poly.pdbx_seq_one_letter_code
_entity_poly.pdbx_strand_id
1 'polypeptide(L)'
;MTAGAQEKFPGKFFDYGGAVYNVQHLDFGATGNGVTDDTTAINLALAISGAKTVFIPEGIYLITAVLSVPSNTKVILDRNAIMKRNFLDRTVAGGTFTNSDPSGGNTNIHIEGGQFDVQSSSGTDGGHITFQNVARVVIKDIHTTGTLFYLTAPML
;
A
#
# COMPACT_ATOMS: atom_id res chain seq x y z
N MET A 1 42.60 -4.09 -3.45
CA MET A 1 41.70 -4.44 -2.34
C MET A 1 40.36 -4.83 -2.95
N THR A 2 39.81 -5.91 -2.43
CA THR A 2 38.84 -6.82 -3.05
C THR A 2 37.42 -6.23 -3.14
N ALA A 3 36.64 -6.79 -4.06
CA ALA A 3 35.31 -6.39 -4.51
C ALA A 3 34.28 -6.03 -3.42
N GLY A 4 33.42 -5.06 -3.74
CA GLY A 4 32.09 -4.89 -3.13
C GLY A 4 31.05 -4.91 -4.25
N ALA A 5 30.25 -5.96 -4.30
CA ALA A 5 29.30 -6.25 -5.37
C ALA A 5 28.34 -5.09 -5.63
N GLN A 6 28.04 -4.82 -6.91
CA GLN A 6 26.79 -4.17 -7.25
C GLN A 6 25.67 -5.15 -6.91
N GLU A 7 25.13 -5.00 -5.71
CA GLU A 7 23.96 -5.71 -5.24
C GLU A 7 22.84 -5.56 -6.27
N LYS A 8 22.43 -6.71 -6.79
CA LYS A 8 21.42 -6.89 -7.82
C LYS A 8 20.04 -6.63 -7.18
N PHE A 9 19.69 -5.36 -7.01
CA PHE A 9 18.33 -4.98 -6.71
C PHE A 9 17.52 -4.98 -8.01
N PRO A 10 16.51 -5.86 -8.19
CA PRO A 10 15.55 -5.71 -9.26
C PRO A 10 14.73 -4.44 -8.98
N GLY A 11 15.16 -3.30 -9.55
CA GLY A 11 14.42 -2.04 -9.53
C GLY A 11 15.17 -0.86 -8.91
N LYS A 12 16.23 -0.38 -9.57
CA LYS A 12 16.71 1.00 -9.38
C LYS A 12 15.74 1.97 -10.03
N PHE A 13 14.77 2.49 -9.29
CA PHE A 13 14.26 3.82 -9.57
C PHE A 13 15.16 4.79 -8.81
N PHE A 14 16.18 5.30 -9.51
CA PHE A 14 16.99 6.40 -9.01
C PHE A 14 16.25 7.71 -9.20
N ASP A 15 15.66 8.17 -8.13
CA ASP A 15 15.20 9.53 -8.01
C ASP A 15 16.39 10.42 -7.57
N TYR A 16 16.98 11.16 -8.52
CA TYR A 16 17.94 12.23 -8.25
C TYR A 16 17.23 13.60 -8.06
N GLY A 17 16.16 13.69 -7.25
CA GLY A 17 15.46 14.97 -7.01
C GLY A 17 14.13 15.00 -6.21
N GLY A 18 13.62 13.89 -5.68
CA GLY A 18 12.38 13.76 -4.91
C GLY A 18 11.10 13.55 -5.75
N ALA A 19 10.76 12.31 -6.12
CA ALA A 19 9.46 11.95 -6.70
C ALA A 19 8.93 10.53 -6.36
N VAL A 20 9.79 9.54 -6.09
CA VAL A 20 9.36 8.14 -5.89
C VAL A 20 10.03 7.49 -4.69
N TYR A 21 9.23 7.01 -3.74
CA TYR A 21 9.66 6.36 -2.51
C TYR A 21 9.45 4.85 -2.64
N ASN A 22 10.52 4.11 -2.91
CA ASN A 22 10.49 2.64 -2.99
C ASN A 22 10.52 2.05 -1.58
N VAL A 23 9.48 1.29 -1.20
CA VAL A 23 9.35 0.70 0.15
C VAL A 23 10.44 -0.31 0.52
N GLN A 24 11.14 -0.90 -0.46
CA GLN A 24 12.27 -1.81 -0.20
C GLN A 24 13.61 -1.08 -0.04
N HIS A 25 13.64 0.25 -0.23
CA HIS A 25 14.84 1.03 0.07
C HIS A 25 15.26 0.85 1.52
N LEU A 26 16.56 0.91 1.80
CA LEU A 26 17.15 0.69 3.12
C LEU A 26 16.57 1.61 4.21
N ASP A 27 16.06 2.78 3.83
CA ASP A 27 15.42 3.74 4.75
C ASP A 27 14.04 3.26 5.27
N PHE A 28 13.38 2.34 4.57
CA PHE A 28 12.06 1.81 4.95
C PHE A 28 12.13 0.32 5.32
N GLY A 29 12.84 -0.47 4.51
CA GLY A 29 13.16 -1.87 4.82
C GLY A 29 12.03 -2.88 4.62
N ALA A 30 11.05 -2.60 3.75
CA ALA A 30 10.08 -3.62 3.37
C ALA A 30 10.81 -4.76 2.64
N THR A 31 10.45 -6.00 2.95
CA THR A 31 11.12 -7.19 2.43
C THR A 31 10.40 -7.80 1.23
N GLY A 32 9.06 -7.79 1.21
CA GLY A 32 8.28 -8.41 0.14
C GLY A 32 8.45 -9.93 0.06
N ASN A 33 8.78 -10.60 1.18
CA ASN A 33 9.05 -12.04 1.21
C ASN A 33 7.84 -12.92 1.62
N GLY A 34 6.70 -12.32 1.96
CA GLY A 34 5.45 -12.97 2.34
C GLY A 34 5.38 -13.49 3.77
N VAL A 35 6.43 -13.24 4.58
CA VAL A 35 6.61 -13.73 5.95
C VAL A 35 6.87 -12.59 6.93
N THR A 36 7.80 -11.69 6.60
CA THR A 36 8.08 -10.51 7.41
C THR A 36 6.91 -9.54 7.30
N ASP A 37 6.50 -8.98 8.43
CA ASP A 37 5.49 -7.93 8.48
C ASP A 37 6.05 -6.62 7.92
N ASP A 38 5.57 -6.23 6.73
CA ASP A 38 6.03 -5.06 6.00
C ASP A 38 5.21 -3.79 6.32
N THR A 39 4.24 -3.90 7.23
CA THR A 39 3.27 -2.83 7.53
C THR A 39 3.95 -1.52 7.96
N THR A 40 4.89 -1.59 8.88
CA THR A 40 5.59 -0.41 9.42
C THR A 40 6.44 0.27 8.36
N ALA A 41 7.14 -0.51 7.53
CA ALA A 41 8.00 0.00 6.46
C ALA A 41 7.18 0.77 5.41
N ILE A 42 6.03 0.21 5.01
CA ILE A 42 5.17 0.84 4.00
C ILE A 42 4.48 2.09 4.56
N ASN A 43 4.00 2.05 5.81
CA ASN A 43 3.44 3.24 6.46
C ASN A 43 4.48 4.35 6.65
N LEU A 44 5.74 4.00 6.93
CA LEU A 44 6.83 4.96 7.01
C LEU A 44 7.08 5.63 5.65
N ALA A 45 7.11 4.86 4.57
CA ALA A 45 7.24 5.40 3.21
C ALA A 45 6.07 6.33 2.84
N LEU A 46 4.83 5.94 3.18
CA LEU A 46 3.63 6.77 2.96
C LEU A 46 3.72 8.10 3.73
N ALA A 47 4.11 8.06 5.00
CA ALA A 47 4.26 9.25 5.84
C ALA A 47 5.39 10.18 5.35
N ILE A 48 6.55 9.63 5.02
CA ILE A 48 7.73 10.40 4.58
C ILE A 48 7.58 10.92 3.15
N SER A 49 6.78 10.26 2.30
CA SER A 49 6.59 10.69 0.91
C SER A 49 6.09 12.13 0.79
N GLY A 50 5.37 12.62 1.79
CA GLY A 50 4.92 14.00 1.86
C GLY A 50 4.10 14.40 0.64
N ALA A 51 3.07 13.60 0.31
CA ALA A 51 2.21 13.81 -0.86
C ALA A 51 2.93 13.61 -2.22
N LYS A 52 3.66 12.50 -2.37
CA LYS A 52 4.36 12.12 -3.62
C LYS A 52 3.99 10.68 -4.02
N THR A 53 4.84 10.05 -4.84
CA THR A 53 4.62 8.68 -5.28
C THR A 53 5.31 7.69 -4.34
N VAL A 54 4.59 6.70 -3.82
CA VAL A 54 5.15 5.52 -3.15
C VAL A 54 5.10 4.35 -4.12
N PHE A 55 6.22 3.65 -4.28
CA PHE A 55 6.34 2.48 -5.14
C PHE A 55 6.53 1.21 -4.31
N ILE A 56 5.71 0.20 -4.62
CA ILE A 56 5.76 -1.15 -4.04
C ILE A 56 6.20 -2.11 -5.16
N PRO A 57 7.49 -2.54 -5.18
CA PRO A 57 8.00 -3.48 -6.18
C PRO A 57 7.31 -4.85 -6.13
N GLU A 58 7.59 -5.69 -7.13
CA GLU A 58 7.19 -7.11 -7.11
C GLU A 58 7.64 -7.79 -5.80
N GLY A 59 6.76 -8.60 -5.22
CA GLY A 59 6.97 -9.26 -3.94
C GLY A 59 5.64 -9.61 -3.26
N ILE A 60 5.70 -10.35 -2.17
CA ILE A 60 4.55 -10.65 -1.32
C ILE A 60 4.72 -9.87 -0.01
N TYR A 61 3.85 -8.93 0.27
CA TYR A 61 3.96 -8.05 1.43
C TYR A 61 2.94 -8.49 2.47
N LEU A 62 3.40 -9.04 3.60
CA LEU A 62 2.51 -9.38 4.71
C LEU A 62 2.10 -8.09 5.41
N ILE A 63 0.80 -7.82 5.43
CA ILE A 63 0.23 -6.63 6.05
C ILE A 63 -0.66 -7.05 7.23
N THR A 64 -0.34 -6.57 8.42
CA THR A 64 -1.01 -6.93 9.69
C THR A 64 -1.74 -5.75 10.34
N ALA A 65 -1.66 -4.55 9.76
CA ALA A 65 -2.49 -3.40 10.11
C ALA A 65 -2.73 -2.51 8.88
N VAL A 66 -3.61 -1.51 9.03
CA VAL A 66 -4.00 -0.61 7.95
C VAL A 66 -2.82 0.17 7.37
N LEU A 67 -2.82 0.40 6.06
CA LEU A 67 -1.90 1.30 5.36
C LEU A 67 -2.55 2.66 5.15
N SER A 68 -2.04 3.67 5.84
CA SER A 68 -2.63 5.01 5.90
C SER A 68 -2.07 5.92 4.80
N VAL A 69 -2.92 6.30 3.86
CA VAL A 69 -2.57 7.05 2.65
C VAL A 69 -2.91 8.54 2.82
N PRO A 70 -1.92 9.45 2.81
CA PRO A 70 -2.16 10.89 2.89
C PRO A 70 -2.80 11.47 1.62
N SER A 71 -3.32 12.69 1.71
CA SER A 71 -3.77 13.47 0.54
C SER A 71 -2.65 13.62 -0.49
N ASN A 72 -3.02 13.76 -1.77
CA ASN A 72 -2.10 14.00 -2.88
C ASN A 72 -1.03 12.90 -3.06
N THR A 73 -1.33 11.67 -2.62
CA THR A 73 -0.41 10.53 -2.70
C THR A 73 -0.78 9.62 -3.85
N LYS A 74 0.23 9.20 -4.61
CA LYS A 74 0.09 8.13 -5.60
C LYS A 74 0.80 6.88 -5.10
N VAL A 75 0.07 5.80 -4.90
CA VAL A 75 0.62 4.47 -4.59
C VAL A 75 0.64 3.68 -5.90
N ILE A 76 1.83 3.28 -6.35
CA ILE A 76 2.02 2.42 -7.51
C ILE A 76 2.55 1.09 -7.01
N LEU A 77 1.80 0.03 -7.26
CA LEU A 77 2.24 -1.33 -7.04
C LEU A 77 2.67 -1.93 -8.37
N ASP A 78 3.77 -2.68 -8.37
CA ASP A 78 4.06 -3.58 -9.48
C ASP A 78 2.86 -4.54 -9.67
N ARG A 79 2.54 -4.91 -10.90
CA ARG A 79 1.41 -5.80 -11.21
C ARG A 79 1.51 -7.15 -10.50
N ASN A 80 2.73 -7.62 -10.25
CA ASN A 80 2.99 -8.88 -9.55
C ASN A 80 3.15 -8.71 -8.02
N ALA A 81 3.11 -7.48 -7.50
CA ALA A 81 3.13 -7.26 -6.06
C ALA A 81 1.82 -7.79 -5.44
N ILE A 82 1.95 -8.63 -4.40
CA ILE A 82 0.81 -9.20 -3.67
C ILE A 82 0.77 -8.58 -2.28
N MET A 83 -0.28 -7.81 -2.02
CA MET A 83 -0.62 -7.31 -0.69
C MET A 83 -1.34 -8.41 0.07
N LYS A 84 -0.59 -9.17 0.87
CA LYS A 84 -1.08 -10.30 1.66
C LYS A 84 -1.59 -9.80 3.01
N ARG A 85 -2.88 -9.50 3.07
CA ARG A 85 -3.52 -8.98 4.27
C ARG A 85 -3.80 -10.10 5.28
N ASN A 86 -3.40 -9.89 6.54
CA ASN A 86 -3.65 -10.79 7.67
C ASN A 86 -4.00 -10.02 8.96
N PHE A 87 -5.13 -9.31 8.96
CA PHE A 87 -5.68 -8.68 10.16
C PHE A 87 -7.19 -8.43 10.08
N LEU A 88 -7.82 -8.38 11.25
CA LEU A 88 -9.25 -8.16 11.42
C LEU A 88 -9.51 -6.72 11.86
N ASP A 89 -10.05 -5.91 10.96
CA ASP A 89 -10.65 -4.62 11.29
C ASP A 89 -11.92 -4.51 10.44
N ARG A 90 -13.06 -4.40 11.11
CA ARG A 90 -14.41 -4.41 10.51
C ARG A 90 -14.97 -3.00 10.38
N THR A 91 -14.17 -1.98 10.70
CA THR A 91 -14.56 -0.60 10.50
C THR A 91 -14.42 -0.22 9.03
N VAL A 92 -15.10 0.86 8.66
CA VAL A 92 -14.94 1.55 7.37
C VAL A 92 -13.53 2.15 7.19
N ALA A 93 -12.70 2.19 8.23
CA ALA A 93 -11.27 2.50 8.17
C ALA A 93 -10.39 1.24 8.13
N GLY A 94 -10.99 0.06 8.19
CA GLY A 94 -10.32 -1.23 8.35
C GLY A 94 -9.79 -1.84 7.06
N GLY A 95 -9.77 -1.13 5.93
CA GLY A 95 -9.26 -1.66 4.67
C GLY A 95 -7.74 -1.84 4.64
N THR A 96 -7.23 -2.50 3.60
CA THR A 96 -5.77 -2.68 3.44
C THR A 96 -5.13 -1.31 3.23
N PHE A 97 -5.72 -0.50 2.35
CA PHE A 97 -5.44 0.93 2.24
C PHE A 97 -6.62 1.74 2.76
N THR A 98 -6.32 2.75 3.56
CA THR A 98 -7.28 3.75 4.07
C THR A 98 -6.70 5.15 3.98
N ASN A 99 -7.53 6.19 3.93
CA ASN A 99 -7.03 7.56 3.96
C ASN A 99 -6.57 7.96 5.37
N SER A 100 -5.53 8.80 5.46
CA SER A 100 -4.87 9.13 6.73
C SER A 100 -5.72 9.94 7.71
N ASP A 101 -6.74 10.65 7.23
CA ASP A 101 -7.71 11.39 8.05
C ASP A 101 -9.16 11.04 7.62
N PRO A 102 -9.72 9.92 8.11
CA PRO A 102 -11.08 9.51 7.76
C PRO A 102 -12.17 10.48 8.25
N SER A 103 -11.90 11.23 9.32
CA SER A 103 -12.83 12.19 9.93
C SER A 103 -12.89 13.52 9.17
N GLY A 104 -11.74 14.15 8.94
CA GLY A 104 -11.62 15.43 8.22
C GLY A 104 -11.55 15.25 6.70
N GLY A 105 -11.31 14.03 6.24
CA GLY A 105 -11.22 13.68 4.84
C GLY A 105 -9.83 13.89 4.25
N ASN A 106 -9.64 13.36 3.05
CA ASN A 106 -8.44 13.56 2.26
C ASN A 106 -8.82 13.98 0.84
N THR A 107 -7.82 14.24 -0.01
CA THR A 107 -8.07 14.56 -1.42
C THR A 107 -7.00 13.98 -2.31
N ASN A 108 -7.36 13.69 -3.56
CA ASN A 108 -6.44 13.33 -4.63
C ASN A 108 -5.55 12.12 -4.26
N ILE A 109 -6.19 11.00 -3.91
CA ILE A 109 -5.51 9.74 -3.67
C ILE A 109 -5.61 8.87 -4.92
N HIS A 110 -4.49 8.32 -5.35
CA HIS A 110 -4.42 7.41 -6.49
C HIS A 110 -3.72 6.11 -6.08
N ILE A 111 -4.40 4.98 -6.25
CA ILE A 111 -3.82 3.64 -6.09
C ILE A 111 -3.88 2.92 -7.45
N GLU A 112 -2.74 2.43 -7.90
CA GLU A 112 -2.59 1.78 -9.21
C GLU A 112 -1.80 0.47 -9.08
N GLY A 113 -2.32 -0.61 -9.68
CA GLY A 113 -1.64 -1.90 -9.79
C GLY A 113 -1.74 -2.82 -8.58
N GLY A 114 -1.03 -3.94 -8.67
CA GLY A 114 -0.93 -4.92 -7.59
C GLY A 114 -2.11 -5.88 -7.46
N GLN A 115 -1.87 -6.91 -6.66
CA GLN A 115 -2.79 -7.96 -6.31
C GLN A 115 -3.11 -7.88 -4.82
N PHE A 116 -4.37 -8.03 -4.47
CA PHE A 116 -4.80 -8.05 -3.08
C PHE A 116 -5.28 -9.45 -2.75
N ASP A 117 -4.50 -10.13 -1.91
CA ASP A 117 -4.79 -11.46 -1.39
C ASP A 117 -5.11 -11.34 0.09
N VAL A 118 -6.28 -11.86 0.48
CA VAL A 118 -6.66 -11.88 1.88
C VAL A 118 -6.56 -13.28 2.41
N GLN A 119 -5.62 -13.48 3.34
CA GLN A 119 -5.60 -14.66 4.17
C GLN A 119 -6.27 -14.33 5.49
N SER A 120 -7.53 -14.74 5.61
CA SER A 120 -8.22 -14.75 6.87
C SER A 120 -8.49 -16.18 7.29
N SER A 121 -7.89 -16.62 8.39
CA SER A 121 -8.26 -17.86 9.06
C SER A 121 -9.67 -17.83 9.68
N SER A 122 -10.43 -16.74 9.50
CA SER A 122 -11.78 -16.56 10.06
C SER A 122 -12.79 -15.82 9.16
N GLY A 123 -12.48 -15.55 7.89
CA GLY A 123 -13.28 -14.69 7.01
C GLY A 123 -13.12 -13.20 7.34
N THR A 124 -12.52 -12.42 6.44
CA THR A 124 -12.44 -10.96 6.58
C THR A 124 -13.60 -10.30 5.85
N ASP A 125 -14.46 -9.62 6.60
CA ASP A 125 -15.56 -8.78 6.10
C ASP A 125 -15.13 -7.30 5.91
N GLY A 126 -13.82 -7.02 5.83
CA GLY A 126 -13.30 -5.67 5.58
C GLY A 126 -13.18 -5.36 4.09
N GLY A 127 -13.44 -4.11 3.68
CA GLY A 127 -13.19 -3.66 2.30
C GLY A 127 -11.69 -3.65 1.99
N HIS A 128 -11.29 -3.95 0.75
CA HIS A 128 -9.87 -3.96 0.36
C HIS A 128 -9.23 -2.58 0.37
N ILE A 129 -10.00 -1.63 -0.14
CA ILE A 129 -9.60 -0.24 -0.30
C ILE A 129 -10.79 0.55 0.22
N THR A 130 -10.61 1.22 1.35
CA THR A 130 -11.67 1.95 2.02
C THR A 130 -11.30 3.41 2.14
N PHE A 131 -12.16 4.32 1.68
CA PHE A 131 -11.90 5.75 1.72
C PHE A 131 -13.12 6.50 2.24
N GLN A 132 -12.90 7.39 3.19
CA GLN A 132 -13.94 8.19 3.83
C GLN A 132 -13.69 9.67 3.61
N ASN A 133 -14.75 10.39 3.23
CA ASN A 133 -14.71 11.84 3.02
C ASN A 133 -13.57 12.28 2.07
N VAL A 134 -13.28 11.48 1.03
CA VAL A 134 -12.19 11.76 0.11
C VAL A 134 -12.67 12.46 -1.16
N ALA A 135 -12.17 13.66 -1.42
CA ALA A 135 -12.41 14.37 -2.68
C ALA A 135 -11.45 13.84 -3.77
N ARG A 136 -12.00 13.14 -4.77
CA ARG A 136 -11.27 12.43 -5.86
C ARG A 136 -10.39 11.28 -5.36
N VAL A 137 -10.85 10.07 -5.68
CA VAL A 137 -10.09 8.83 -5.57
C VAL A 137 -9.98 8.22 -6.96
N VAL A 138 -8.77 7.78 -7.34
CA VAL A 138 -8.53 6.97 -8.53
C VAL A 138 -8.01 5.61 -8.10
N ILE A 139 -8.70 4.56 -8.52
CA ILE A 139 -8.29 3.16 -8.33
C ILE A 139 -8.21 2.53 -9.72
N LYS A 140 -7.05 2.01 -10.10
CA LYS A 140 -6.77 1.54 -11.45
C LYS A 140 -5.95 0.24 -11.44
N ASP A 141 -6.25 -0.66 -12.37
CA ASP A 141 -5.47 -1.90 -12.62
C ASP A 141 -5.28 -2.79 -11.37
N ILE A 142 -6.29 -2.82 -10.49
CA ILE A 142 -6.30 -3.64 -9.27
C ILE A 142 -6.84 -5.03 -9.57
N HIS A 143 -6.10 -6.06 -9.13
CA HIS A 143 -6.56 -7.45 -9.17
C HIS A 143 -6.86 -7.93 -7.74
N THR A 144 -8.08 -8.40 -7.48
CA THR A 144 -8.43 -9.02 -6.20
C THR A 144 -8.57 -10.53 -6.38
N THR A 145 -8.04 -11.31 -5.44
CA THR A 145 -8.19 -12.78 -5.42
C THR A 145 -8.70 -13.22 -4.05
N GLY A 146 -9.59 -14.22 -4.01
CA GLY A 146 -10.06 -14.83 -2.76
C GLY A 146 -11.01 -13.96 -1.92
N THR A 147 -11.74 -13.02 -2.52
CA THR A 147 -12.49 -12.00 -1.74
C THR A 147 -13.66 -11.33 -2.49
N LEU A 148 -14.47 -10.55 -1.75
CA LEU A 148 -15.53 -9.65 -2.24
C LEU A 148 -15.04 -8.19 -2.23
N PHE A 149 -15.33 -7.44 -3.28
CA PHE A 149 -14.95 -6.02 -3.40
C PHE A 149 -16.12 -5.12 -2.93
N TYR A 150 -15.95 -4.43 -1.81
CA TYR A 150 -16.95 -3.52 -1.25
C TYR A 150 -16.66 -2.06 -1.61
N LEU A 151 -17.58 -1.40 -2.33
CA LEU A 151 -17.61 0.05 -2.50
C LEU A 151 -18.79 0.61 -1.71
N THR A 152 -18.52 1.31 -0.61
CA THR A 152 -19.56 2.00 0.15
C THR A 152 -19.53 3.49 -0.18
N ALA A 153 -20.62 4.03 -0.70
CA ALA A 153 -20.82 5.48 -0.75
C ALA A 153 -21.23 5.99 0.65
N PRO A 154 -20.77 7.17 1.10
CA PRO A 154 -21.29 7.75 2.33
C PRO A 154 -22.80 7.97 2.18
N MET A 155 -23.58 7.51 3.17
CA MET A 155 -24.97 7.96 3.29
C MET A 155 -24.94 9.43 3.71
N LEU A 156 -25.57 10.29 2.89
CA LEU A 156 -25.89 11.67 3.24
C LEU A 156 -27.02 11.72 4.27
#